data_AF-A0A1M5HCV3-F1
#
_entry.id   AF-A0A1M5HCV3-F1
#
_cell.length_a   1.000
_cell.length_b   1.000
_cell.length_c   1.000
_cell.angle_alpha   90.00
_cell.angle_beta   90.00
_cell.angle_gamma   90.00
#
_symmetry.space_group_name_H-M   'P 1'
#
loop_
_entity.id
_entity.type
_entity.pdbx_description
1 polymer ?
#
loop_
_entity_poly.entity_id
_entity_poly.type
_entity_poly.pdbx_seq_one_letter_code
_entity_poly.pdbx_strand_id
1 'polypeptide(L)' 'MRKSKFLGLGIALGVAIGTSIGVAINQMATSLAIGIAIGTIVGITLDSRQNK' A
#
# COMPACT_ATOMS: atom_id res chain seq x y z
N MET A 1 -15.81 16.26 -4.82
CA MET A 1 -15.23 15.02 -4.28
C MET A 1 -13.78 15.29 -3.88
N ARG A 2 -13.45 15.34 -2.58
CA ARG A 2 -12.03 15.33 -2.16
C ARG A 2 -11.50 13.95 -2.49
N LYS A 3 -10.77 13.80 -3.60
CA LYS A 3 -10.14 12.54 -3.94
C LYS A 3 -9.17 12.20 -2.81
N SER A 4 -9.36 11.06 -2.16
CA SER A 4 -8.39 10.50 -1.22
C SER A 4 -7.10 10.20 -1.99
N LYS A 5 -6.23 11.21 -2.11
CA LYS A 5 -4.95 11.09 -2.83
C LYS A 5 -4.02 10.11 -2.11
N PHE A 6 -4.19 9.95 -0.80
CA PHE A 6 -3.30 9.18 0.05
C PHE A 6 -3.64 7.69 0.08
N LEU A 7 -4.91 7.30 -0.12
CA LEU A 7 -5.26 5.89 -0.29
C LEU A 7 -4.60 5.29 -1.53
N GLY A 8 -4.76 5.95 -2.69
CA GLY A 8 -4.14 5.49 -3.93
C GLY A 8 -2.61 5.44 -3.85
N LEU A 9 -2.00 6.42 -3.18
CA LEU A 9 -0.56 6.46 -2.95
C LEU A 9 -0.09 5.32 -2.04
N GLY A 10 -0.81 5.07 -0.95
CA GLY A 10 -0.49 3.98 -0.02
C GLY A 10 -0.53 2.61 -0.70
N ILE A 11 -1.59 2.35 -1.49
CA ILE A 11 -1.72 1.10 -2.24
C ILE A 11 -0.59 0.97 -3.27
N ALA A 12 -0.27 2.04 -4.02
CA ALA A 12 0.81 2.00 -5.00
C ALA A 12 2.18 1.69 -4.36
N LEU A 13 2.49 2.29 -3.21
CA LEU A 13 3.70 1.99 -2.45
C LEU A 13 3.71 0.56 -1.92
N GLY A 14 2.58 0.11 -1.36
CA GLY A 14 2.42 -1.25 -0.86
C GLY A 14 2.62 -2.31 -1.93
N VAL A 15 2.05 -2.10 -3.12
CA VAL A 15 2.25 -2.98 -4.28
C VAL A 15 3.70 -2.94 -4.73
N ALA A 16 4.30 -1.77 -4.94
CA ALA A 16 5.69 -1.66 -5.41
C ALA A 16 6.69 -2.38 -4.49
N ILE A 17 6.52 -2.24 -3.17
CA ILE A 17 7.37 -2.91 -2.17
C ILE A 17 7.05 -4.42 -2.15
N GLY A 18 5.77 -4.79 -2.09
CA GLY A 18 5.33 -6.19 -2.02
C GLY A 18 5.73 -7.02 -3.24
N THR A 19 5.70 -6.43 -4.44
CA THR A 19 6.17 -7.06 -5.67
C THR A 19 7.69 -7.18 -5.69
N SER A 20 8.42 -6.12 -5.31
CA SER A 20 9.89 -6.13 -5.30
C SER A 20 10.44 -7.20 -4.35
N ILE A 21 9.87 -7.28 -3.14
CA ILE A 21 10.22 -8.32 -2.16
C ILE A 21 9.79 -9.69 -2.68
N GLY A 22 8.57 -9.80 -3.22
CA GLY A 22 8.02 -11.07 -3.71
C GLY A 22 8.81 -11.73 -4.81
N VAL A 23 9.35 -10.92 -5.73
CA VAL A 23 10.26 -11.39 -6.78
C VAL A 23 11.58 -11.86 -6.17
N ALA A 24 12.12 -11.13 -5.18
CA ALA A 24 13.38 -11.50 -4.53
C ALA A 24 13.30 -12.82 -3.73
N ILE A 25 12.15 -13.09 -3.09
CA ILE A 25 11.96 -14.29 -2.25
C ILE A 25 11.19 -15.42 -2.96
N ASN A 26 10.84 -15.25 -4.24
CA ASN A 26 10.02 -16.16 -5.04
C ASN A 26 8.65 -16.52 -4.42
N GLN A 27 8.12 -15.65 -3.53
CA GLN A 27 6.86 -15.84 -2.80
C GLN A 27 5.91 -14.66 -3.04
N MET A 28 5.56 -14.45 -4.31
CA MET A 28 4.78 -13.29 -4.75
C MET A 28 3.42 -13.15 -4.07
N ALA A 29 2.69 -14.25 -3.87
CA ALA A 29 1.34 -14.19 -3.29
C ALA A 29 1.35 -13.62 -1.87
N THR A 30 2.25 -14.13 -1.02
CA THR A 30 2.34 -13.75 0.39
C THR A 30 2.86 -12.32 0.55
N SER A 31 3.94 -11.97 -0.16
CA SER A 31 4.54 -10.65 -0.06
C SER A 31 3.65 -9.56 -0.67
N LEU A 32 2.92 -9.86 -1.74
CA LEU A 32 1.97 -8.92 -2.36
C LEU A 32 0.78 -8.68 -1.44
N ALA A 33 0.23 -9.73 -0.82
CA ALA A 33 -0.86 -9.59 0.16
C ALA A 33 -0.43 -8.71 1.35
N ILE A 34 0.79 -8.95 1.88
CA ILE A 34 1.38 -8.14 2.96
C ILE A 34 1.60 -6.70 2.48
N GLY A 35 2.17 -6.51 1.29
CA GLY A 35 2.43 -5.20 0.71
C GLY A 35 1.15 -4.38 0.53
N ILE A 36 0.10 -4.98 -0.03
CA ILE A 36 -1.22 -4.34 -0.19
C ILE A 36 -1.83 -4.00 1.17
N ALA A 37 -1.78 -4.92 2.15
CA ALA A 37 -2.32 -4.68 3.48
C ALA A 37 -1.64 -3.48 4.16
N ILE A 38 -0.30 -3.46 4.17
CA ILE A 38 0.49 -2.35 4.74
C ILE A 38 0.22 -1.06 3.98
N GLY A 39 0.26 -1.09 2.65
CA GLY A 39 0.01 0.08 1.80
C GLY A 39 -1.36 0.69 2.02
N THR A 40 -2.38 -0.16 2.19
CA THR A 40 -3.76 0.28 2.47
C THR A 40 -3.85 0.93 3.85
N ILE A 41 -3.27 0.32 4.89
CA ILE A 41 -3.26 0.88 6.26
C ILE A 41 -2.57 2.26 6.26
N VAL A 42 -1.41 2.36 5.61
CA VAL A 42 -0.66 3.61 5.49
C VAL A 42 -1.49 4.66 4.76
N GLY A 43 -2.10 4.30 3.62
CA GLY A 43 -2.94 5.20 2.83
C GLY A 43 -4.16 5.72 3.59
N ILE A 44 -4.85 4.85 4.35
CA ILE A 44 -5.98 5.23 5.22
C ILE A 44 -5.50 6.16 6.34
N THR A 45 -4.37 5.83 6.98
CA THR A 45 -3.85 6.61 8.10
C THR A 45 -3.43 8.01 7.66
N LEU A 46 -2.76 8.14 6.52
CA LEU A 46 -2.39 9.43 5.93
C LEU A 46 -3.62 10.22 5.48
N ASP A 47 -4.60 9.57 4.85
CA ASP A 47 -5.84 10.23 4.44
C ASP A 47 -6.61 10.78 5.65
N SER A 48 -6.72 9.97 6.71
CA SER A 48 -7.38 10.34 7.95
C SER A 48 -6.64 11.47 8.68
N ARG A 49 -5.32 11.58 8.54
CA ARG A 49 -4.54 12.70 9.10
C ARG A 49 -4.68 13.98 8.29
N GLN A 50 -4.86 13.90 6.97
CA GLN A 50 -5.05 15.10 6.14
C GLN A 50 -6.48 15.63 6.21
N ASN A 51 -7.48 14.77 6.41
CA ASN A 51 -8.87 15.19 6.53
C ASN A 51 -9.26 15.69 7.93
N LYS A 52 -8.29 15.82 8.86
CA LYS A 52 -8.48 16.39 10.20
C LYS A 52 -7.84 17.77 10.29
#